data_AF-A0A6I5NHW2-F1
#
_entry.id   AF-A0A6I5NHW2-F1
#
_cell.length_a   1.000
_cell.length_b   1.000
_cell.length_c   1.000
_cell.angle_alpha   90.00
_cell.angle_beta   90.00
_cell.angle_gamma   90.00
#
_symmetry.space_group_name_H-M   'P 1'
#
loop_
_entity.id
_entity.type
_entity.pdbx_description
1 polymer ?
#
loop_
_entity_poly.entity_id
_entity_poly.type
_entity_poly.pdbx_seq_one_letter_code
_entity_poly.pdbx_strand_id
1 'polypeptide(L)' 'MGLKELRLKKGLTQQQLAKKVSSANQQRISAYESGLLPVENMTLKTALQICDALGVSNPRKLLPDSKPDSNE' A
#
# COMPACT_ATOMS: atom_id res chain seq x y z
N MET A 1 4.91 3.12 -9.42
CA MET A 1 4.24 3.87 -8.34
C MET A 1 4.04 2.92 -7.17
N GLY A 2 4.23 3.36 -5.93
CA GLY A 2 4.02 2.53 -4.73
C GLY A 2 2.68 2.79 -4.02
N LEU A 3 2.36 1.97 -3.01
CA LEU A 3 1.16 2.09 -2.17
C LEU A 3 0.84 3.53 -1.74
N LYS A 4 1.85 4.25 -1.22
CA LYS A 4 1.72 5.64 -0.75
C LYS A 4 1.27 6.59 -1.87
N GLU A 5 1.87 6.47 -3.05
CA GLU A 5 1.57 7.32 -4.19
C GLU A 5 0.17 7.05 -4.74
N LEU A 6 -0.22 5.78 -4.81
CA LEU A 6 -1.58 5.38 -5.19
C LEU A 6 -2.63 5.92 -4.21
N ARG A 7 -2.35 5.85 -2.90
CA ARG A 7 -3.23 6.44 -1.88
C ARG A 7 -3.36 7.95 -2.06
N LEU A 8 -2.24 8.66 -2.23
CA LEU A 8 -2.24 10.11 -2.41
C LEU A 8 -2.96 10.54 -3.70
N LYS A 9 -2.78 9.79 -4.79
CA LYS A 9 -3.50 10.03 -6.05
C LYS A 9 -5.02 9.89 -5.91
N LYS A 10 -5.49 9.08 -4.96
CA LYS A 10 -6.91 8.94 -4.60
C LYS A 10 -7.39 9.96 -3.56
N GLY A 11 -6.51 10.86 -3.09
CA GLY A 11 -6.86 11.89 -2.10
C GLY A 11 -7.19 11.33 -0.72
N LEU A 12 -6.76 10.09 -0.41
CA LEU A 12 -7.07 9.44 0.86
C LEU A 12 -5.98 9.69 1.89
N THR A 13 -6.33 9.91 3.15
CA THR A 13 -5.39 9.77 4.28
C THR A 13 -5.17 8.29 4.61
N GLN A 14 -4.11 7.97 5.37
CA GLN A 14 -3.87 6.59 5.83
C GLN A 14 -5.05 6.06 6.66
N GLN A 15 -5.67 6.91 7.48
CA GLN A 15 -6.85 6.55 8.28
C GLN A 15 -8.07 6.29 7.38
N GLN A 16 -8.28 7.10 6.34
CA GLN A 16 -9.37 6.89 5.40
C GLN A 16 -9.20 5.62 4.56
N LEU A 17 -7.96 5.29 4.17
CA LEU A 17 -7.66 4.01 3.52
C LEU A 17 -7.94 2.83 4.46
N ALA A 18 -7.46 2.90 5.70
CA ALA A 18 -7.73 1.86 6.70
C ALA A 18 -9.23 1.67 6.98
N LYS A 19 -10.04 2.74 6.99
CA LYS A 19 -11.51 2.63 7.12
C LYS A 19 -12.17 1.86 5.96
N LYS A 20 -11.52 1.79 4.80
CA LYS A 20 -12.00 1.03 3.63
C LYS A 20 -11.45 -0.41 3.59
N VAL A 21 -10.48 -0.75 4.44
CA VAL A 21 -9.77 -2.03 4.44
C VAL A 21 -9.99 -2.71 5.78
N SER A 22 -10.86 -3.73 5.82
CA SER A 22 -11.20 -4.38 7.09
C SER A 22 -10.07 -5.23 7.68
N SER A 23 -9.06 -5.61 6.90
CA SER A 23 -7.92 -6.42 7.36
C SER A 23 -6.71 -5.61 7.85
N ALA A 24 -6.74 -4.27 7.79
CA ALA A 24 -5.62 -3.43 8.19
C ALA A 24 -6.08 -2.14 8.89
N ASN A 25 -5.43 -1.82 10.00
CA ASN A 25 -5.60 -0.52 10.67
C ASN A 25 -4.66 0.53 10.08
N GLN A 26 -4.80 1.78 10.53
CA GLN A 26 -3.98 2.90 10.06
C GLN A 26 -2.48 2.67 10.33
N GLN A 27 -2.10 2.04 11.45
CA GLN A 27 -0.70 1.75 11.76
C GLN A 27 -0.10 0.77 10.75
N ARG A 28 -0.83 -0.28 10.34
CA ARG A 28 -0.38 -1.23 9.32
C ARG A 28 -0.20 -0.55 7.97
N ILE A 29 -1.13 0.30 7.56
CA ILE A 29 -0.99 1.10 6.33
C ILE A 29 0.27 1.96 6.40
N SER A 30 0.50 2.66 7.51
CA SER A 30 1.71 3.46 7.71
C SER A 30 2.99 2.63 7.64
N ALA A 31 3.00 1.45 8.28
CA ALA A 31 4.16 0.55 8.27
C ALA A 31 4.50 0.01 6.87
N TYR A 32 3.49 -0.25 6.03
CA TYR A 32 3.71 -0.59 4.62
C TYR A 32 4.24 0.61 3.82
N GLU A 33 3.72 1.82 4.06
CA GLU A 33 4.16 3.03 3.35
C GLU A 33 5.56 3.51 3.74
N SER A 34 6.01 3.21 4.96
CA SER A 34 7.35 3.55 5.45
C SER A 34 8.40 2.47 5.17
N GLY A 35 7.99 1.30 4.67
CA GLY A 35 8.87 0.15 4.48
C GLY A 35 9.21 -0.63 5.75
N LEU A 36 8.64 -0.27 6.91
CA LEU A 36 8.79 -1.05 8.15
C LEU A 36 8.25 -2.48 7.97
N LEU A 37 7.16 -2.62 7.23
CA LEU A 37 6.66 -3.90 6.76
C LEU A 37 6.80 -3.97 5.23
N PRO A 38 7.45 -5.00 4.68
CA PRO A 38 7.50 -5.19 3.23
C PRO A 38 6.07 -5.37 2.67
N VAL A 39 5.74 -4.60 1.63
CA VAL A 39 4.44 -4.70 0.93
C VAL A 39 4.24 -6.09 0.33
N GLU A 40 5.33 -6.75 -0.08
CA GLU A 40 5.36 -8.13 -0.56
C GLU A 40 4.91 -9.17 0.47
N ASN A 41 5.09 -8.90 1.77
CA ASN A 41 4.69 -9.79 2.87
C ASN A 41 3.25 -9.56 3.33
N MET A 42 2.51 -8.70 2.63
CA MET A 42 1.10 -8.46 2.91
C MET A 42 0.26 -9.69 2.56
N THR A 43 -0.72 -10.01 3.41
CA THR A 43 -1.68 -11.07 3.08
C THR A 43 -2.45 -10.70 1.80
N LEU A 44 -2.70 -11.68 0.93
CA LEU A 44 -3.42 -11.47 -0.33
C LEU A 44 -4.77 -10.76 -0.10
N LYS A 45 -5.50 -11.14 0.97
CA LYS A 45 -6.75 -10.47 1.37
C LYS A 45 -6.57 -8.96 1.55
N THR A 46 -5.53 -8.52 2.25
CA THR A 46 -5.27 -7.10 2.49
C THR A 46 -4.87 -6.40 1.20
N ALA A 47 -4.05 -7.04 0.36
CA ALA A 47 -3.64 -6.48 -0.92
C ALA A 47 -4.83 -6.25 -1.85
N LEU A 48 -5.76 -7.20 -1.91
CA LEU A 48 -7.00 -7.08 -2.70
C LEU A 48 -7.91 -5.96 -2.17
N GLN A 49 -8.14 -5.89 -0.85
CA GLN A 49 -8.96 -4.82 -0.28
C GLN A 49 -8.37 -3.42 -0.50
N ILE A 50 -7.05 -3.29 -0.40
CA ILE A 50 -6.34 -2.05 -0.73
C ILE A 50 -6.51 -1.74 -2.22
N CYS A 51 -6.36 -2.73 -3.09
CA CYS A 51 -6.57 -2.59 -4.52
C CYS A 51 -7.98 -2.09 -4.84
N ASP A 52 -9.02 -2.66 -4.24
CA ASP A 52 -10.41 -2.24 -4.40
C ASP A 52 -10.62 -0.80 -3.90
N ALA A 53 -10.09 -0.47 -2.72
CA ALA A 53 -10.17 0.87 -2.16
C ALA A 53 -9.45 1.93 -3.01
N LEU A 54 -8.38 1.54 -3.70
CA LEU A 54 -7.57 2.39 -4.56
C LEU A 54 -7.97 2.31 -6.05
N GLY A 55 -8.97 1.51 -6.41
CA GLY A 55 -9.38 1.30 -7.81
C GLY A 55 -8.23 0.78 -8.69
N VAL A 56 -7.43 -0.14 -8.16
CA VAL A 56 -6.26 -0.75 -8.81
C VAL A 56 -6.53 -2.23 -9.00
N SER A 57 -6.46 -2.74 -10.23
CA SER A 57 -6.79 -4.15 -10.49
C SER A 57 -5.63 -5.13 -10.24
N ASN A 58 -4.39 -4.64 -10.15
CA ASN A 58 -3.20 -5.48 -10.04
C ASN A 58 -2.43 -5.17 -8.75
N PRO A 59 -2.37 -6.11 -7.77
CA PRO A 59 -1.62 -5.95 -6.53
C PRO A 59 -0.13 -5.64 -6.70
N ARG A 60 0.48 -6.02 -7.83
CA ARG A 60 1.89 -5.68 -8.12
C ARG A 60 2.12 -4.17 -8.20
N LYS A 61 1.08 -3.38 -8.49
CA LYS A 61 1.15 -1.91 -8.48
C LYS A 61 1.28 -1.32 -7.07
N LEU A 62 1.07 -2.10 -6.01
CA LEU A 62 1.30 -1.65 -4.63
C LEU A 62 2.79 -1.61 -4.29
N LEU A 63 3.60 -2.42 -4.99
CA LEU A 63 5.03 -2.48 -4.80
C LEU A 63 5.69 -1.16 -5.28
N PRO A 64 6.75 -0.70 -4.62
CA PRO A 64 7.55 0.40 -5.15
C PRO A 64 8.12 0.03 -6.52
N ASP A 65 8.26 1.00 -7.42
CA ASP A 65 9.02 0.77 -8.65
C ASP A 65 10.46 0.48 -8.24
N SER A 66 10.99 -0.66 -8.66
CA SER A 66 12.37 -1.07 -8.41
C SER A 66 13.31 -0.08 -9.10
N LYS A 67 13.73 0.99 -8.42
CA LYS A 67 15.08 1.51 -8.63
C LYS A 67 15.97 0.68 -7.71
N PRO A 68 17.04 0.05 -8.23
CA PRO A 68 17.99 -0.59 -7.35
C PRO A 68 18.53 0.45 -6.38
N ASP A 69 18.59 0.09 -5.10
CA ASP A 69 19.42 0.80 -4.13
C ASP A 69 20.86 0.75 -4.64
N SER A 70 21.26 1.77 -5.40
CA SER A 70 22.67 2.10 -5.54
C SER A 70 23.12 2.69 -4.20
N ASN A 71 23.43 1.79 -3.27
CA ASN A 71 24.38 2.06 -2.20
C ASN A 71 25.77 1.94 -2.83
N GLU A 72 26.39 3.08 -3.13
CA GLU A 72 27.85 3.24 -3.20
C GLU A 72 28.40 3.52 -1.80
#